data_AF-G5DWX2-F1
#
_entry.id   AF-G5DWX2-F1
#
_cell.length_a   1.000
_cell.length_b   1.000
_cell.length_c   1.000
_cell.angle_alpha   90.00
_cell.angle_beta   90.00
_cell.angle_gamma   90.00
#
_symmetry.space_group_name_H-M   'P 1'
#
loop_
_entity.id
_entity.type
_entity.pdbx_description
1 polymer ?
#
loop_
_entity_poly.entity_id
_entity_poly.type
_entity_poly.pdbx_seq_one_letter_code
_entity_poly.pdbx_strand_id
1 'polypeptide(L)'
;EKCKAEHKVFEAQGIFFDNKILHISEMDVRETKMMGNTPHNHSSFQTQQVYCVRDRQGSITEGSKDTIQTVYYAWAMQQMDPEDVKEDMIYSMWKLRDMQQFGVTALI
;
A
#
# COMPACT_ATOMS: atom_id res chain seq x y z
N GLU A 1 7.38 -5.98 -7.65
CA GLU A 1 7.17 -7.37 -8.10
C GLU A 1 6.22 -8.18 -7.23
N LYS A 2 6.42 -8.31 -5.91
CA LYS A 2 5.52 -9.10 -5.02
C LYS A 2 4.02 -8.77 -5.20
N CYS A 3 3.62 -7.51 -5.00
CA CYS A 3 2.21 -7.12 -5.14
C CYS A 3 1.62 -7.40 -6.53
N LYS A 4 2.40 -7.25 -7.60
CA LYS A 4 1.95 -7.56 -8.97
C LYS A 4 1.74 -9.07 -9.15
N ALA A 5 2.60 -9.89 -8.57
CA ALA A 5 2.46 -11.34 -8.62
C ALA A 5 1.24 -11.81 -7.84
N GLU A 6 1.03 -11.28 -6.62
CA GLU A 6 -0.16 -11.57 -5.80
C GLU A 6 -1.44 -11.17 -6.54
N HIS A 7 -1.47 -9.98 -7.15
CA HIS A 7 -2.63 -9.52 -7.92
C HIS A 7 -2.97 -10.46 -9.09
N LYS A 8 -1.96 -10.91 -9.84
CA LYS A 8 -2.16 -11.88 -10.94
C LYS A 8 -2.72 -13.21 -10.44
N VAL A 9 -2.32 -13.67 -9.25
CA VAL A 9 -2.85 -14.90 -8.65
C VAL A 9 -4.33 -14.72 -8.31
N PHE A 10 -4.73 -13.59 -7.72
CA PHE A 10 -6.13 -13.29 -7.44
C PHE A 10 -6.97 -13.22 -8.71
N GLU A 11 -6.50 -12.52 -9.75
CA GLU A 11 -7.18 -12.46 -11.04
C GLU A 11 -7.35 -13.85 -11.68
N ALA A 12 -6.31 -14.69 -11.61
CA ALA A 12 -6.38 -16.08 -12.09
C ALA A 12 -7.42 -16.92 -11.33
N GLN A 13 -7.61 -16.64 -10.04
CA GLN A 13 -8.66 -17.23 -9.20
C GLN A 13 -10.04 -16.57 -9.41
N GLY A 14 -10.12 -15.50 -10.21
CA GLY A 14 -11.36 -14.78 -10.48
C GLY A 14 -11.76 -13.80 -9.37
N ILE A 15 -10.81 -13.38 -8.54
CA ILE A 15 -10.97 -12.42 -7.45
C ILE A 15 -10.47 -11.06 -7.95
N PHE A 16 -11.34 -10.05 -7.94
CA PHE A 16 -11.01 -8.69 -8.39
C PHE A 16 -11.29 -7.68 -7.29
N PHE A 17 -10.26 -6.95 -6.87
CA PHE A 17 -10.39 -5.88 -5.88
C PHE A 17 -10.81 -4.58 -6.56
N ASP A 18 -11.96 -4.04 -6.15
CA ASP A 18 -12.54 -2.75 -6.57
C ASP A 18 -12.50 -1.76 -5.39
N ASN A 19 -11.40 -1.79 -4.64
CA ASN A 19 -11.21 -0.95 -3.47
C ASN A 19 -10.94 0.51 -3.87
N LYS A 20 -11.44 1.47 -3.09
CA LYS A 20 -11.22 2.90 -3.32
C LYS A 20 -10.75 3.59 -2.06
N ILE A 21 -9.59 4.25 -2.12
CA ILE A 21 -9.11 5.07 -1.01
C ILE A 21 -9.96 6.34 -0.93
N LEU A 22 -10.52 6.61 0.24
CA LEU A 22 -11.35 7.77 0.54
C LEU A 22 -10.55 8.86 1.27
N HIS A 23 -9.67 8.44 2.17
CA HIS A 23 -8.86 9.33 2.97
C HIS A 23 -7.53 8.66 3.32
N ILE A 24 -6.47 9.45 3.42
CA ILE A 24 -5.14 9.04 3.89
C ILE A 24 -4.79 9.98 5.04
N SER A 25 -4.43 9.44 6.20
CA SER A 25 -3.98 10.25 7.34
C SER A 25 -2.60 10.85 7.08
N GLU A 26 -2.18 11.70 8.03
CA GLU A 26 -0.77 12.06 8.15
C GLU A 26 0.10 10.80 8.31
N MET A 27 1.34 10.91 7.79
CA MET A 27 2.33 9.84 7.83
C MET A 27 3.33 10.09 8.97
N ASP A 28 3.46 9.09 9.83
CA ASP A 28 4.42 9.08 10.92
C ASP A 28 5.67 8.31 10.52
N VAL A 29 6.85 8.94 10.57
CA VAL A 29 8.13 8.22 10.50
C VAL A 29 8.42 7.63 11.87
N ARG A 30 8.31 6.31 11.99
CA ARG A 30 8.47 5.57 13.26
C ARG A 30 9.94 5.31 13.60
N GLU A 31 10.73 5.02 12.58
CA GLU A 31 12.14 4.68 12.74
C GLU A 31 12.91 5.15 11.51
N THR A 32 14.14 5.62 11.72
CA THR A 32 15.12 5.79 10.66
C THR A 32 16.41 5.12 11.09
N LYS A 33 16.97 4.27 10.22
CA LYS A 33 18.20 3.52 10.49
C LYS A 33 19.07 3.42 9.26
N MET A 34 20.38 3.29 9.48
CA MET A 34 21.32 2.94 8.42
C MET A 34 21.36 1.42 8.25
N MET A 35 21.22 0.93 7.02
CA MET A 35 21.52 -0.46 6.68
C MET A 35 22.73 -0.44 5.76
N GLY A 36 23.91 -0.76 6.30
CA GLY A 36 25.17 -0.43 5.64
C GLY A 36 25.30 1.09 5.49
N ASN A 37 25.50 1.56 4.25
CA ASN A 37 25.64 2.99 3.95
C ASN A 37 24.34 3.64 3.46
N THR A 38 23.23 2.90 3.43
CA THR A 38 21.98 3.40 2.88
C THR A 38 20.95 3.68 3.98
N PRO A 39 20.42 4.90 4.08
CA PRO A 39 19.34 5.23 5.00
C PRO A 39 18.05 4.48 4.66
N HIS A 40 17.40 3.96 5.69
CA HIS A 40 16.10 3.31 5.62
C HIS A 40 15.17 3.94 6.64
N ASN A 41 13.88 4.07 6.30
CA ASN A 41 12.86 4.50 7.24
C ASN A 41 11.67 3.53 7.27
N HIS A 42 11.06 3.43 8.45
CA HIS A 42 9.77 2.79 8.63
C HIS A 42 8.75 3.89 8.87
N SER A 43 7.79 4.00 7.96
CA SER A 43 6.72 4.99 8.01
C SER A 43 5.38 4.31 8.14
N SER A 44 4.45 4.92 8.88
CA SER A 44 3.11 4.39 9.06
C SER A 44 2.05 5.45 8.83
N PHE A 45 0.93 5.06 8.26
CA PHE A 45 -0.26 5.89 8.11
C PHE A 45 -1.50 4.99 8.11
N GLN A 46 -2.67 5.59 8.23
CA GLN A 46 -3.94 4.89 8.08
C GLN A 46 -4.71 5.43 6.87
N THR A 47 -5.47 4.57 6.24
CA THR A 47 -6.42 4.97 5.19
C THR A 47 -7.83 4.63 5.62
N GLN A 48 -8.80 5.45 5.21
CA GLN A 48 -10.17 4.97 5.04
C GLN A 48 -10.34 4.57 3.58
N GLN A 49 -10.89 3.38 3.34
CA GLN A 49 -11.08 2.85 2.00
C GLN A 49 -12.39 2.07 1.91
N VAL A 50 -13.00 2.08 0.73
CA VAL A 50 -14.06 1.14 0.36
C VAL A 50 -13.43 -0.22 0.14
N TYR A 51 -13.97 -1.26 0.78
CA TYR A 51 -13.61 -2.66 0.54
C TYR A 51 -14.69 -3.35 -0.28
N CYS A 52 -14.34 -3.74 -1.51
CA CYS A 52 -15.26 -4.34 -2.46
C CYS A 52 -14.50 -5.35 -3.31
N VAL A 53 -14.88 -6.61 -3.20
CA VAL A 53 -14.31 -7.70 -4.01
C VAL A 53 -15.39 -8.22 -4.95
N ARG A 54 -15.01 -8.45 -6.21
CA ARG A 54 -15.89 -8.94 -7.26
C ARG A 54 -15.39 -10.26 -7.84
N ASP A 55 -16.32 -11.05 -8.35
CA ASP A 55 -16.04 -12.19 -9.22
C ASP A 55 -15.84 -11.75 -10.70
N ARG A 56 -15.58 -12.74 -11.58
CA ARG A 56 -15.46 -12.53 -13.03
C ARG A 56 -16.72 -11.99 -13.70
N GLN A 57 -17.89 -12.20 -13.10
CA GLN A 57 -19.18 -11.72 -13.59
C GLN A 57 -19.47 -10.29 -13.09
N GLY A 58 -18.61 -9.75 -12.22
CA GLY A 58 -18.75 -8.42 -11.61
C GLY A 58 -19.64 -8.39 -10.36
N SER A 59 -20.14 -9.56 -9.92
CA SER A 59 -20.94 -9.69 -8.70
C SER A 59 -20.06 -9.49 -7.48
N ILE A 60 -20.56 -8.79 -6.46
CA ILE A 60 -19.83 -8.56 -5.22
C ILE A 60 -19.83 -9.85 -4.41
N THR A 61 -18.63 -10.35 -4.10
CA THR A 61 -18.43 -11.57 -3.29
C THR A 61 -18.03 -11.26 -1.86
N GLU A 62 -17.32 -10.14 -1.64
CA GLU A 62 -16.98 -9.65 -0.30
C GLU A 62 -17.07 -8.13 -0.22
N GLY A 63 -17.43 -7.64 0.98
CA GLY A 63 -17.65 -6.21 1.21
C GLY A 63 -18.86 -5.67 0.45
N SER A 64 -18.80 -4.39 0.09
CA SER A 64 -19.83 -3.73 -0.72
C SER A 64 -19.28 -2.44 -1.32
N LYS A 65 -20.08 -1.75 -2.14
CA LYS A 65 -19.71 -0.43 -2.65
C LYS A 65 -19.64 0.64 -1.55
N ASP A 66 -20.20 0.36 -0.38
CA ASP A 66 -20.34 1.30 0.74
C ASP A 66 -19.64 0.79 2.02
N THR A 67 -19.00 -0.39 1.98
CA THR A 67 -18.29 -0.94 3.15
C THR A 67 -16.99 -0.19 3.35
N ILE A 68 -16.94 0.65 4.38
CA ILE A 68 -15.77 1.47 4.70
C ILE A 68 -14.92 0.73 5.73
N GLN A 69 -13.63 0.58 5.40
CA GLN A 69 -12.62 0.04 6.30
C GLN A 69 -11.58 1.10 6.64
N THR A 70 -11.15 1.11 7.90
CA THR A 70 -9.87 1.71 8.30
C THR A 70 -8.78 0.65 8.20
N VAL A 71 -7.69 0.96 7.49
CA VAL A 71 -6.55 0.06 7.30
C VAL A 71 -5.26 0.79 7.65
N TYR A 72 -4.44 0.17 8.50
CA TYR A 72 -3.12 0.67 8.85
C TYR A 72 -2.08 0.13 7.87
N TYR A 73 -1.25 1.02 7.34
CA TYR A 73 -0.14 0.71 6.47
C TYR A 73 1.17 0.98 7.20
N ALA A 74 2.11 0.05 7.09
CA ALA A 74 3.52 0.27 7.40
C ALA A 74 4.35 0.08 6.12
N TRP A 75 5.17 1.08 5.82
CA TRP A 75 6.07 1.10 4.69
C TRP A 75 7.51 1.07 5.17
N ALA A 76 8.30 0.15 4.61
CA ALA A 76 9.74 0.16 4.72
C ALA A 76 10.31 0.82 3.46
N MET A 77 10.95 1.97 3.63
CA MET A 77 11.49 2.78 2.55
C MET A 77 13.02 2.79 2.63
N GLN A 78 13.68 2.83 1.48
CA GLN A 78 15.14 2.97 1.36
C GLN A 78 15.44 4.24 0.56
N GLN A 79 16.41 5.03 1.00
CA GLN A 79 16.86 6.16 0.20
C GLN A 79 17.58 5.66 -1.06
N MET A 80 17.25 6.24 -2.22
CA MET A 80 17.94 5.94 -3.47
C MET A 80 19.34 6.55 -3.47
N ASP A 81 20.28 5.91 -4.15
CA ASP A 81 21.60 6.46 -4.34
C ASP A 81 21.51 7.72 -5.22
N PRO A 82 22.27 8.79 -4.92
CA PRO A 82 22.19 10.04 -5.67
C PRO A 82 22.42 9.89 -7.18
N GLU A 83 23.22 8.90 -7.59
CA GLU A 83 23.50 8.59 -8.99
C GLU A 83 22.29 7.99 -9.73
N ASP A 84 21.36 7.37 -8.99
CA ASP A 84 20.12 6.79 -9.53
C ASP A 84 18.96 7.80 -9.57
N VAL A 85 19.12 8.96 -8.92
CA VAL A 85 18.14 10.05 -8.93
C VAL A 85 18.27 10.82 -10.23
N LYS A 86 17.32 10.64 -11.14
CA LYS A 86 17.25 11.45 -12.37
C LYS A 86 16.95 12.91 -12.04
N GLU A 87 17.43 13.82 -12.88
CA GLU A 87 17.35 15.28 -12.67
C GLU A 87 15.90 15.80 -12.54
N ASP A 88 14.92 15.05 -13.04
CA ASP A 88 13.47 15.32 -12.95
C ASP A 88 12.80 14.71 -11.70
N MET A 89 13.53 13.96 -10.88
CA MET A 89 12.98 13.13 -9.79
C MET A 89 13.24 13.68 -8.38
N ILE A 90 13.17 15.00 -8.20
CA ILE A 90 13.46 15.70 -6.92
C ILE A 90 12.68 15.11 -5.72
N TYR A 91 11.49 14.54 -5.95
CA TYR A 91 10.65 13.91 -4.93
C TYR A 91 10.81 12.39 -4.78
N SER A 92 11.62 11.72 -5.62
CA SER A 92 11.72 10.25 -5.64
C SER A 92 12.86 9.69 -4.79
N MET A 93 13.40 10.46 -3.84
CA MET A 93 14.55 10.04 -3.02
C MET A 93 14.32 8.75 -2.22
N TRP A 94 13.07 8.29 -2.05
CA TRP A 94 12.74 7.09 -1.30
C TRP A 94 12.07 6.03 -2.16
N LYS A 95 12.60 4.81 -2.10
CA LYS A 95 12.05 3.63 -2.76
C LYS A 95 11.39 2.71 -1.75
N LEU A 96 10.12 2.36 -2.00
CA LEU A 96 9.39 1.37 -1.21
C LEU A 96 10.04 -0.01 -1.40
N ARG A 97 10.45 -0.63 -0.28
CA ARG A 97 11.05 -1.97 -0.24
C ARG A 97 10.06 -3.02 0.23
N ASP A 98 9.23 -2.68 1.21
CA ASP A 98 8.14 -3.54 1.66
C ASP A 98 6.95 -2.70 2.13
N MET A 99 5.76 -3.29 2.02
CA MET A 99 4.49 -2.70 2.46
C MET A 99 3.67 -3.75 3.17
N GLN A 100 3.19 -3.40 4.36
CA GLN A 100 2.34 -4.25 5.17
C GLN A 100 1.05 -3.53 5.51
N GLN A 101 -0.05 -4.28 5.46
CA GLN A 101 -1.36 -3.86 5.93
C GLN A 101 -1.71 -4.62 7.21
N PHE A 102 -2.25 -3.93 8.21
CA PHE A 102 -2.72 -4.54 9.45
C PHE A 102 -3.84 -3.71 10.07
N GLY A 103 -4.48 -4.25 11.12
CA GLY A 103 -5.52 -3.55 11.88
C GLY A 103 -6.76 -3.18 11.06
N VAL A 104 -7.14 -4.03 10.08
CA VAL A 104 -8.32 -3.80 9.24
C VAL A 104 -9.58 -3.82 10.11
N THR A 105 -10.27 -2.68 10.16
CA THR A 105 -11.49 -2.52 10.96
C THR A 105 -12.60 -1.99 10.06
N ALA A 106 -13.70 -2.73 9.95
CA ALA A 106 -14.91 -2.27 9.27
C ALA A 106 -15.63 -1.24 10.14
N LEU A 107 -15.96 -0.08 9.56
CA LEU A 107 -16.70 0.98 10.24
C LEU A 107 -18.22 0.83 10.04
N ILE A 108 -18.62 0.37 8.84
CA ILE A 108 -20.01 0.21 8.40
C ILE A 108 -20.09 -0.95 7.40
#